data_AF-A0A656GGW0-F1
#
_entry.id   AF-A0A656GGW0-F1
#
_cell.length_a   1.000
_cell.length_b   1.000
_cell.length_c   1.000
_cell.angle_alpha   90.00
_cell.angle_beta   90.00
_cell.angle_gamma   90.00
#
_symmetry.space_group_name_H-M   'P 1'
#
loop_
_entity.id
_entity.type
_entity.pdbx_description
1 polymer ?
#
loop_
_entity_poly.entity_id
_entity_poly.type
_entity_poly.pdbx_seq_one_letter_code
_entity_poly.pdbx_strand_id
1 'polypeptide(L)'
;MGLYRYFMCPEGLIRPDEVPERWGLLWVNARGKVTALLGPVALSNNCGTFEAVAAPWQHVRNAERETWLLVRVMARIDNPDKVKSTINSALREQARLVNICNAQADEIRTLKMQRSPIVLSEETPKATPRRVSPASI
;
A
#
# COMPACT_ATOMS: atom_id res chain seq x y z
N MET A 1 18.62 18.75 -10.08
CA MET A 1 17.43 18.19 -9.41
C MET A 1 17.40 18.75 -7.98
N GLY A 2 16.70 18.14 -7.00
CA GLY A 2 16.97 18.37 -5.56
C GLY A 2 16.72 19.77 -4.96
N LEU A 3 16.00 20.67 -5.63
CA LEU A 3 15.81 22.05 -5.15
C LEU A 3 14.94 22.16 -3.90
N TYR A 4 13.95 21.29 -3.77
CA TYR A 4 12.98 21.31 -2.68
C TYR A 4 13.06 20.00 -1.91
N ARG A 5 12.85 20.08 -0.59
CA ARG A 5 12.88 18.94 0.32
C ARG A 5 11.55 18.84 1.02
N TYR A 6 11.02 17.63 1.12
CA TYR A 6 9.72 17.38 1.73
C TYR A 6 9.80 16.20 2.68
N PHE A 7 9.12 16.32 3.82
CA PHE A 7 8.70 15.18 4.61
C PHE A 7 7.39 14.64 4.06
N MET A 8 7.28 13.32 3.95
CA MET A 8 6.06 12.62 3.59
C MET A 8 5.74 11.63 4.70
N CYS A 9 4.62 11.84 5.38
CA CYS A 9 4.24 11.04 6.55
C CYS A 9 2.73 10.83 6.62
N PRO A 10 2.24 9.88 7.45
CA PRO A 10 0.83 9.80 7.79
C PRO A 10 0.31 11.09 8.42
N GLU A 11 -1.00 11.31 8.32
CA GLU A 11 -1.69 12.43 8.96
C GLU A 11 -1.42 12.44 10.48
N GLY A 12 -1.09 13.62 11.01
CA GLY A 12 -0.87 13.83 12.44
C GLY A 12 0.49 13.36 13.00
N LEU A 13 1.37 12.75 12.20
CA LEU A 13 2.69 12.30 12.70
C LEU A 13 3.69 13.46 12.92
N ILE A 14 3.71 14.41 11.99
CA ILE A 14 4.56 15.61 12.05
C ILE A 14 3.65 16.82 11.91
N ARG A 15 3.78 17.78 12.82
CA ARG A 15 3.05 19.05 12.78
C ARG A 15 3.83 20.07 11.93
N PRO A 16 3.16 21.02 11.26
CA PRO A 16 3.84 22.00 10.41
C PRO A 16 4.91 22.85 11.13
N ASP A 17 4.76 23.07 12.43
CA ASP A 17 5.70 23.81 13.29
C ASP A 17 6.98 23.03 13.64
N GLU A 18 6.97 21.71 13.49
CA GLU A 18 8.13 20.85 13.74
C GLU A 18 9.05 20.72 12.51
N VAL A 19 8.60 21.22 11.37
CA VAL A 19 9.31 21.09 10.10
C VAL A 19 10.41 22.15 10.02
N PRO A 20 11.66 21.78 9.69
CA PRO A 20 12.74 22.73 9.53
C PRO A 20 12.46 23.77 8.45
N GLU A 21 13.10 24.94 8.56
CA GLU A 21 12.93 26.01 7.58
C GLU A 21 13.22 25.55 6.14
N ARG A 22 12.39 26.01 5.20
CA ARG A 22 12.47 25.67 3.77
C ARG A 22 12.22 24.20 3.45
N TRP A 23 11.71 23.40 4.39
CA TRP A 23 11.20 22.06 4.12
C TRP A 23 9.68 22.06 4.00
N GLY A 24 9.16 21.32 3.03
CA GLY A 24 7.72 21.11 2.89
C GLY A 24 7.23 19.88 3.67
N LEU A 25 5.91 19.81 3.84
CA LEU A 25 5.23 18.71 4.54
C LEU A 25 4.06 18.19 3.70
N LEU A 26 4.10 16.90 3.42
CA LEU A 26 3.06 16.15 2.74
C LEU A 26 2.48 15.12 3.70
N TRP A 27 1.17 15.20 3.92
CA TRP A 27 0.45 14.16 4.62
C TRP A 27 -0.16 13.15 3.65
N VAL A 28 -0.12 11.89 4.03
CA VAL A 28 -0.71 10.79 3.28
C VAL A 28 -1.82 10.17 4.12
N ASN A 29 -3.03 10.16 3.60
CA ASN A 29 -4.15 9.53 4.29
C ASN A 29 -4.11 8.00 4.13
N ALA A 30 -4.93 7.29 4.91
CA ALA A 30 -5.03 5.83 4.84
C ALA A 30 -5.46 5.29 3.47
N ARG A 31 -6.05 6.12 2.60
CA ARG A 31 -6.46 5.80 1.22
C ARG A 31 -5.39 6.18 0.18
N GLY A 32 -4.22 6.66 0.60
CA GLY A 32 -3.13 7.08 -0.28
C GLY A 32 -3.26 8.48 -0.89
N LYS A 33 -4.27 9.27 -0.51
CA LYS A 33 -4.39 10.68 -0.94
C LYS A 33 -3.31 11.50 -0.25
N VAL A 34 -2.55 12.25 -1.06
CA VAL A 34 -1.52 13.18 -0.59
C VAL A 34 -2.12 14.58 -0.44
N THR A 35 -1.87 15.21 0.71
CA THR A 35 -2.28 16.59 1.02
C THR A 35 -1.04 17.40 1.40
N ALA A 36 -0.77 18.48 0.67
CA ALA A 36 0.33 19.37 0.99
C ALA A 36 -0.10 20.37 2.08
N LEU A 37 0.61 20.39 3.20
CA LEU A 37 0.35 21.33 4.30
C LEU A 37 1.34 22.49 4.34
N LEU A 38 2.60 22.23 3.98
CA LEU A 38 3.67 23.22 4.01
C LEU A 38 4.52 23.11 2.75
N GLY A 39 5.01 24.25 2.28
CA GLY A 39 5.90 24.34 1.13
C GLY A 39 5.28 25.09 -0.06
N PRO A 40 6.07 25.25 -1.15
CA PRO A 40 5.65 25.97 -2.34
C PRO A 40 4.32 25.48 -2.93
N VAL A 41 4.11 24.17 -2.93
CA VAL A 41 2.91 23.54 -3.50
C VAL A 41 1.66 23.80 -2.66
N ALA A 42 1.81 23.92 -1.33
CA ALA A 42 0.69 24.27 -0.46
C ALA A 42 0.31 25.75 -0.62
N LEU A 43 1.30 26.62 -0.83
CA LEU A 43 1.14 28.07 -0.92
C LEU A 43 0.73 28.57 -2.31
N SER A 44 1.07 27.82 -3.36
CA SER A 44 0.85 28.25 -4.76
C SER A 44 -0.62 28.37 -5.16
N ASN A 45 -1.54 27.74 -4.43
CA ASN A 45 -2.97 27.80 -4.76
C ASN A 45 -3.57 29.19 -4.47
N ASN A 46 -2.90 30.04 -3.69
CA ASN A 46 -3.51 31.27 -3.15
C ASN A 46 -2.68 32.55 -3.36
N CYS A 47 -1.49 32.52 -3.99
CA CYS A 47 -0.72 33.74 -4.26
C CYS A 47 0.23 33.66 -5.47
N GLY A 48 0.05 34.56 -6.44
CA GLY A 48 1.05 34.88 -7.48
C GLY A 48 1.52 33.72 -8.39
N THR A 49 2.65 33.95 -9.07
CA THR A 49 3.33 32.93 -9.89
C THR A 49 4.04 31.93 -8.98
N PHE A 50 3.85 30.63 -9.22
CA PHE A 50 4.47 29.54 -8.45
C PHE A 50 5.97 29.75 -8.19
N GLU A 51 6.70 30.24 -9.19
CA GLU A 51 8.15 30.46 -9.12
C GLU A 51 8.55 31.48 -8.05
N ALA A 52 7.80 32.57 -7.88
CA ALA A 52 8.06 33.58 -6.85
C ALA A 52 7.82 33.02 -5.44
N VAL A 53 6.77 32.20 -5.29
CA VAL A 53 6.46 31.51 -4.03
C VAL A 53 7.49 30.43 -3.72
N ALA A 54 8.03 29.79 -4.75
CA ALA A 54 8.94 28.67 -4.61
C ALA A 54 10.41 29.09 -4.39
N ALA A 55 10.84 30.23 -4.92
CA ALA A 55 12.24 30.70 -4.82
C ALA A 55 12.81 30.70 -3.38
N PRO A 56 12.09 31.15 -2.33
CA PRO A 56 12.58 31.13 -0.95
C PRO A 56 12.80 29.73 -0.38
N TRP A 57 12.15 28.72 -0.93
CA TRP A 57 12.19 27.33 -0.45
C TRP A 57 13.33 26.51 -1.08
N GLN A 58 14.12 27.12 -1.96
CA GLN A 58 15.20 26.45 -2.65
C GLN A 58 16.38 26.19 -1.72
N HIS A 59 16.92 24.98 -1.81
CA HIS A 59 18.16 24.58 -1.15
C HIS A 59 19.34 24.73 -2.10
N VAL A 60 20.53 24.99 -1.52
CA VAL A 60 21.79 24.95 -2.27
C VAL A 60 21.95 23.56 -2.86
N ARG A 61 22.24 23.51 -4.16
CA ARG A 61 22.43 22.26 -4.91
C ARG A 61 23.68 22.30 -5.78
N ASN A 62 24.22 21.12 -6.05
CA ASN A 62 25.26 20.93 -7.07
C ASN A 62 24.62 20.22 -8.27
N ALA A 63 24.11 21.01 -9.21
CA ALA A 63 23.37 20.49 -10.36
C ALA A 63 24.22 19.55 -11.23
N GLU A 64 25.51 19.83 -11.38
CA GLU A 64 26.44 19.00 -12.15
C GLU A 64 26.58 17.61 -11.52
N ARG A 65 26.91 17.54 -10.22
CA ARG A 65 27.05 16.26 -9.51
C ARG A 65 25.75 15.46 -9.47
N GLU A 66 24.62 16.14 -9.26
CA GLU A 66 23.31 15.47 -9.29
C GLU A 66 22.99 14.88 -10.66
N THR A 67 23.30 15.61 -11.72
CA THR A 67 23.08 15.14 -13.11
C THR A 67 24.02 13.99 -13.42
N TRP A 68 25.28 14.09 -13.00
CA TRP A 68 26.27 13.03 -13.18
C TRP A 68 25.87 11.73 -12.46
N LEU A 69 25.29 11.84 -11.26
CA LEU A 69 24.76 10.68 -10.53
C LEU A 69 23.63 10.00 -11.31
N LEU A 70 22.71 10.76 -11.90
CA LEU A 70 21.66 10.23 -12.75
C LEU A 70 22.24 9.51 -13.99
N VAL A 71 23.20 10.14 -14.68
CA VAL A 71 23.89 9.53 -15.82
C VAL A 71 24.55 8.21 -15.41
N ARG A 72 25.19 8.17 -14.24
CA ARG A 72 25.83 6.94 -13.73
C ARG A 72 24.84 5.84 -13.42
N VAL A 73 23.65 6.17 -12.91
CA VAL A 73 22.57 5.19 -12.70
C VAL A 73 22.05 4.67 -14.03
N MET A 74 21.82 5.57 -15.00
CA MET A 74 21.34 5.19 -16.32
C MET A 74 22.35 4.35 -17.11
N ALA A 75 23.65 4.63 -16.98
CA ALA A 75 24.70 3.85 -17.62
C ALA A 75 24.79 2.40 -17.11
N ARG A 76 24.18 2.08 -15.96
CA ARG A 76 24.05 0.70 -15.47
C ARG A 76 22.86 -0.04 -16.08
N ILE A 77 21.92 0.69 -16.67
CA ILE A 77 20.73 0.12 -17.30
C ILE A 77 21.06 -0.13 -18.76
N ASP A 78 21.34 -1.39 -19.09
CA ASP A 78 21.81 -1.80 -20.41
C ASP A 78 20.75 -1.55 -21.51
N ASN A 79 19.50 -1.99 -21.27
CA ASN A 79 18.37 -1.72 -22.16
C ASN A 79 17.14 -1.29 -21.35
N PRO A 80 16.79 0.01 -21.33
CA PRO A 80 15.69 0.53 -20.52
C PRO A 80 14.33 -0.01 -20.96
N ASP A 81 14.13 -0.24 -22.26
CA ASP A 81 12.87 -0.75 -22.80
C ASP A 81 12.64 -2.21 -22.41
N LYS A 82 13.70 -3.01 -22.36
CA LYS A 82 13.63 -4.39 -21.87
C LYS A 82 13.29 -4.44 -20.38
N VAL A 83 13.88 -3.57 -19.57
CA VAL A 83 13.56 -3.49 -18.12
C VAL A 83 12.10 -3.08 -17.94
N LYS A 84 11.65 -2.05 -18.66
CA LYS A 84 10.26 -1.57 -18.63
C LYS A 84 9.28 -2.68 -19.04
N SER A 85 9.55 -3.39 -20.13
CA SER A 85 8.66 -4.46 -20.60
C SER A 85 8.59 -5.63 -19.60
N THR A 86 9.72 -5.99 -18.99
CA THR A 86 9.81 -7.03 -17.95
C THR A 86 9.02 -6.65 -16.68
N ILE A 87 9.14 -5.40 -16.22
CA ILE A 87 8.36 -4.91 -15.08
C ILE A 87 6.86 -4.94 -15.39
N ASN A 88 6.48 -4.47 -16.57
CA ASN A 88 5.08 -4.45 -16.97
C ASN A 88 4.47 -5.85 -17.11
N SER A 89 5.23 -6.83 -17.63
CA SER A 89 4.74 -8.22 -17.69
C SER A 89 4.58 -8.82 -16.30
N ALA A 90 5.53 -8.58 -15.39
CA ALA A 90 5.45 -9.03 -14.00
C ALA A 90 4.22 -8.44 -13.27
N LEU A 91 3.96 -7.13 -13.43
CA LEU A 91 2.79 -6.47 -12.85
C LEU A 91 1.46 -7.02 -13.39
N ARG A 92 1.39 -7.34 -14.69
CA ARG A 92 0.20 -7.96 -15.29
C ARG A 92 -0.04 -9.36 -14.73
N GLU A 93 1.02 -10.16 -14.59
CA GLU A 93 0.89 -11.51 -14.02
C GLU A 93 0.49 -11.45 -12.56
N GLN A 94 1.04 -10.52 -11.77
CA GLN A 94 0.60 -10.28 -10.40
C GLN A 94 -0.89 -9.94 -10.34
N ALA A 95 -1.37 -9.02 -11.18
CA ALA A 95 -2.79 -8.67 -11.24
C ALA A 95 -3.68 -9.87 -11.63
N ARG A 96 -3.22 -10.68 -12.59
CA ARG A 96 -3.89 -11.93 -12.97
C ARG A 96 -3.98 -12.89 -11.80
N LEU A 97 -2.87 -13.15 -11.11
CA LEU A 97 -2.82 -14.06 -9.96
C LEU A 97 -3.70 -13.58 -8.82
N VAL A 98 -3.70 -12.27 -8.52
CA VAL A 98 -4.60 -11.68 -7.51
C VAL A 98 -6.06 -11.96 -7.84
N ASN A 99 -6.47 -11.79 -9.10
CA ASN A 99 -7.84 -12.07 -9.52
C ASN A 99 -8.21 -13.55 -9.35
N ILE A 100 -7.30 -14.47 -9.71
CA ILE A 100 -7.50 -15.91 -9.54
C ILE A 100 -7.61 -16.28 -8.05
N CYS A 101 -6.67 -15.81 -7.23
CA CYS A 101 -6.67 -16.05 -5.79
C CYS A 101 -7.96 -15.53 -5.14
N ASN A 102 -8.44 -14.34 -5.53
CA ASN A 102 -9.67 -13.77 -5.02
C ASN A 102 -10.89 -14.61 -5.42
N ALA A 103 -10.98 -15.04 -6.69
CA ALA A 103 -12.05 -15.91 -7.16
C ALA A 103 -12.07 -17.25 -6.42
N GLN A 104 -10.91 -17.87 -6.21
CA GLN A 104 -10.78 -19.10 -5.43
C GLN A 104 -11.16 -18.91 -3.96
N ALA A 105 -10.80 -17.77 -3.35
CA ALA A 105 -11.18 -17.44 -1.98
C ALA A 105 -12.71 -17.31 -1.85
N ASP A 106 -13.37 -16.71 -2.85
CA ASP A 106 -14.83 -16.61 -2.91
C ASP A 106 -15.49 -17.99 -3.09
N GLU A 107 -14.95 -18.85 -3.96
CA GLU A 107 -15.41 -20.25 -4.13
C GLU A 107 -15.28 -21.05 -2.83
N ILE A 108 -14.14 -20.97 -2.14
CA ILE A 108 -13.96 -21.63 -0.85
C ILE A 108 -14.97 -21.12 0.18
N ARG A 109 -15.26 -19.81 0.16
CA ARG A 109 -16.23 -19.19 1.06
C ARG A 109 -17.65 -19.70 0.79
N THR A 110 -18.07 -19.79 -0.46
CA THR A 110 -19.40 -20.30 -0.84
C THR A 110 -19.54 -21.77 -0.50
N LEU A 111 -18.54 -22.60 -0.81
CA LEU A 111 -18.55 -24.04 -0.50
C LEU A 111 -18.58 -24.29 1.02
N LYS A 112 -17.81 -23.52 1.81
CA LYS A 112 -17.86 -23.61 3.27
C LYS A 112 -19.25 -23.24 3.80
N MET A 113 -19.87 -22.18 3.27
CA MET A 113 -21.26 -21.81 3.64
C MET A 113 -22.26 -22.92 3.32
N GLN A 114 -22.12 -23.58 2.17
CA GLN A 114 -22.98 -24.70 1.74
C GLN A 114 -22.77 -25.97 2.58
N ARG A 115 -21.59 -26.19 3.14
CA ARG A 115 -21.26 -27.37 3.97
C ARG A 115 -21.73 -27.23 5.42
N SER A 116 -21.97 -26.00 5.88
CA SER A 116 -22.40 -25.67 7.25
C SER A 116 -23.73 -26.29 7.73
N PRO A 117 -24.75 -26.61 6.89
CA PRO A 117 -25.97 -27.27 7.37
C PRO A 117 -25.88 -28.81 7.40
N ILE A 118 -24.80 -29.43 6.90
CA ILE A 118 -24.71 -30.89 6.72
C ILE A 118 -24.09 -31.61 7.93
N VAL A 119 -23.55 -30.90 8.94
CA VAL A 119 -22.95 -31.51 10.15
C VAL A 119 -23.94 -31.62 11.32
N LEU A 120 -25.25 -31.75 11.07
CA LEU A 120 -26.25 -31.94 12.14
C LEU A 120 -27.23 -33.09 11.89
N SER A 121 -26.82 -34.08 11.09
CA SER A 121 -27.65 -35.28 10.82
C SER A 121 -26.88 -36.60 10.77
N GLU A 122 -25.71 -36.69 11.41
CA GLU A 122 -25.23 -38.00 11.87
C GLU A 122 -25.62 -38.14 13.34
N GLU A 123 -26.88 -38.57 13.54
CA GLU A 123 -27.29 -39.22 14.77
C GLU A 123 -26.31 -40.37 15.02
N THR A 124 -25.33 -40.14 15.88
CA THR A 124 -24.59 -41.23 16.51
C THR A 124 -25.62 -41.99 17.33
N PRO A 125 -25.92 -43.27 17.03
CA PRO A 125 -26.91 -44.01 17.79
C PRO A 125 -26.44 -44.08 19.24
N LYS A 126 -27.16 -43.38 20.12
CA LYS A 126 -26.91 -43.35 21.55
C LYS A 126 -27.11 -44.77 22.08
N ALA A 127 -26.02 -45.43 22.48
CA ALA A 127 -26.06 -46.77 23.04
C ALA A 127 -27.04 -46.82 24.22
N THR A 128 -28.14 -47.56 24.05
CA THR A 128 -29.13 -47.78 25.10
C THR A 128 -28.49 -48.62 26.21
N PRO A 129 -28.59 -48.23 27.50
CA PRO A 129 -28.03 -49.02 28.58
C PRO A 129 -28.73 -50.39 28.66
N ARG A 130 -27.92 -51.44 28.78
CA ARG A 130 -28.35 -52.84 28.89
C ARG A 130 -29.25 -53.00 30.12
N ARG A 131 -30.52 -53.36 29.91
CA ARG A 131 -31.46 -53.70 30.98
C ARG A 131 -30.95 -54.94 31.72
N VAL A 132 -30.63 -54.80 33.00
CA VAL A 132 -30.32 -55.94 33.87
C VAL A 132 -31.64 -56.42 34.47
N SER A 133 -32.03 -57.67 34.19
CA SER A 133 -33.18 -58.29 34.83
C SER A 133 -32.90 -58.49 36.32
N PRO A 134 -33.87 -58.26 37.23
CA PRO A 134 -33.66 -58.52 38.64
C PRO A 134 -33.53 -60.04 38.86
N ALA A 135 -32.49 -60.44 39.60
CA ALA A 135 -32.33 -61.80 40.07
C ALA A 135 -33.40 -62.09 41.13
N SER A 136 -34.19 -63.14 40.91
CA SER A 136 -35.15 -63.67 41.87
C SER A 136 -34.43 -64.24 43.09
N ILE A 137 -34.78 -63.75 44.29
CA ILE A 137 -34.78 -64.51 45.57
C ILE A 137 -35.99 -64.02 46.36
#